data_AF-A0A2G6DVE6-F1
#
_entry.id   AF-A0A2G6DVE6-F1
#
_cell.length_a   1.000
_cell.length_b   1.000
_cell.length_c   1.000
_cell.angle_alpha   90.00
_cell.angle_beta   90.00
_cell.angle_gamma   90.00
#
_symmetry.space_group_name_H-M   'P 1'
#
loop_
_entity.id
_entity.type
_entity.pdbx_description
1 polymer ?
#
loop_
_entity_poly.entity_id
_entity_poly.type
_entity_poly.pdbx_seq_one_letter_code
_entity_poly.pdbx_strand_id
1 'polypeptide(L)'
;MPLTPDEVNARTFQPTKFREGYDQAEVDDFLDEVVVELRRLNAENDELREKLSICEKRAAELSRASSSSAPKQTDRASVAELRPAAEPVAAPAPAPAPTPTPSPVPTPAPTPAAAKVADTAVGTAPASGTSGVQEAAGMLALAQRLHDEHVRTGERERDRLVGEAKAHSDRLVGEAEKKKNETLSALERERTGLERRIDQLREFERDYRSNLKSYLESQMQELDAQQSLLPGRPPHEAAAAHA
;
A
#
# COMPACT_ATOMS: atom_id res chain seq x y z
N MET A 1 -3.55 14.67 25.12
CA MET A 1 -2.17 15.20 25.11
C MET A 1 -1.26 14.01 24.80
N PRO A 2 -0.81 13.83 23.55
CA PRO A 2 0.16 12.79 23.25
C PRO A 2 1.51 13.15 23.90
N LEU A 3 2.24 12.14 24.37
CA LEU A 3 3.59 12.31 24.91
C LEU A 3 4.48 12.96 23.85
N THR A 4 5.22 14.00 24.24
CA THR A 4 6.23 14.58 23.35
C THR A 4 7.55 13.81 23.48
N PRO A 5 8.38 13.76 22.42
CA PRO A 5 9.71 13.12 22.50
C PRO A 5 10.58 13.68 23.63
N ASP A 6 10.45 14.98 23.92
CA ASP A 6 11.22 15.64 24.97
C ASP A 6 10.69 15.27 26.37
N GLU A 7 9.40 14.98 26.53
CA GLU A 7 8.82 14.46 27.79
C GLU A 7 9.29 13.04 28.12
N VAL A 8 9.59 12.23 27.11
CA VAL A 8 10.13 10.88 27.30
C VAL A 8 11.58 10.96 27.77
N ASN A 9 12.40 11.81 27.15
CA ASN A 9 13.78 12.06 27.57
C ASN A 9 13.89 12.67 28.98
N ALA A 10 12.94 13.52 29.37
CA ALA A 10 12.92 14.12 30.70
C ALA A 10 12.37 13.18 31.79
N ARG A 11 11.90 11.98 31.44
CA ARG A 11 11.23 11.06 32.36
C ARG A 11 12.24 10.30 33.21
N THR A 12 12.24 10.55 34.52
CA THR A 12 13.07 9.80 35.49
C THR A 12 12.24 8.80 36.27
N PHE A 13 12.71 7.55 36.36
CA PHE A 13 12.08 6.49 37.15
C PHE A 13 12.72 6.37 38.55
N GLN A 14 11.93 5.95 39.55
CA GLN A 14 12.42 5.77 40.92
C GLN A 14 13.11 4.39 41.07
N PRO A 15 14.31 4.30 41.67
CA PRO A 15 15.04 3.04 41.79
C PRO A 15 14.37 2.10 42.81
N THR A 16 14.06 0.87 42.41
CA THR A 16 13.42 -0.13 43.28
C THR A 16 14.48 -0.99 43.99
N LYS A 17 14.84 -0.63 45.23
CA LYS A 17 15.89 -1.33 46.02
C LYS A 17 15.50 -2.70 46.60
N PHE A 18 14.21 -3.04 46.62
CA PHE A 18 13.68 -4.22 47.35
C PHE A 18 12.79 -5.14 46.49
N ARG A 19 12.77 -4.94 45.17
CA ARG A 19 12.01 -5.71 44.19
C ARG A 19 12.89 -5.92 42.96
N GLU A 20 12.73 -7.03 42.27
CA GLU A 20 13.31 -7.21 40.93
C GLU A 20 12.77 -6.08 40.04
N GLY A 21 13.68 -5.18 39.65
CA GLY A 21 13.40 -4.05 38.77
C GLY A 21 13.99 -4.28 37.39
N TYR A 22 13.60 -3.45 36.43
CA TYR A 22 14.25 -3.40 35.13
C TYR A 22 15.68 -2.86 35.27
N ASP A 23 16.59 -3.35 34.43
CA ASP A 23 17.93 -2.77 34.34
C ASP A 23 17.83 -1.34 33.80
N GLN A 24 18.48 -0.40 34.50
CA GLN A 24 18.44 1.00 34.13
C GLN A 24 19.06 1.22 32.74
N ALA A 25 20.15 0.55 32.41
CA ALA A 25 20.82 0.72 31.12
C ALA A 25 19.95 0.22 29.96
N GLU A 26 19.27 -0.91 30.13
CA GLU A 26 18.37 -1.47 29.12
C GLU A 26 17.12 -0.60 28.91
N VAL A 27 16.60 -0.02 30.00
CA VAL A 27 15.49 0.93 29.92
C VAL A 27 15.93 2.21 29.22
N ASP A 28 17.12 2.74 29.51
CA ASP A 28 17.65 3.95 28.87
C ASP A 28 17.85 3.72 27.35
N ASP A 29 18.44 2.59 26.94
CA ASP A 29 18.61 2.21 25.52
C ASP A 29 17.26 2.08 24.78
N PHE A 30 16.25 1.49 25.44
CA PHE A 30 14.90 1.35 24.87
C PHE A 30 14.20 2.71 24.73
N LEU A 31 14.39 3.63 25.69
CA LEU A 31 13.80 4.97 25.62
C LEU A 31 14.41 5.80 24.50
N ASP A 32 15.71 5.64 24.23
CA ASP A 32 16.36 6.27 23.07
C ASP A 32 15.73 5.81 21.74
N GLU A 33 15.48 4.51 21.57
CA GLU A 33 14.79 3.96 20.39
C GLU A 33 13.36 4.53 20.26
N VAL A 34 12.61 4.54 21.38
CA VAL A 34 11.25 5.09 21.42
C VAL A 34 11.22 6.57 21.03
N VAL A 35 12.20 7.37 21.45
CA VAL A 35 12.29 8.80 21.12
C VAL A 35 12.56 9.02 19.64
N VAL A 36 13.42 8.20 19.03
CA VAL A 36 13.70 8.24 17.58
C VAL A 36 12.43 7.95 16.78
N GLU A 37 11.71 6.87 17.12
CA GLU A 37 10.46 6.51 16.44
C GLU A 37 9.34 7.53 16.70
N LEU A 38 9.24 8.10 17.90
CA LEU A 38 8.24 9.12 18.20
C LEU A 38 8.49 10.42 17.42
N ARG A 39 9.75 10.81 17.22
CA ARG A 39 10.12 11.94 16.34
C ARG A 39 9.77 11.66 14.89
N ARG A 40 10.06 10.45 14.41
CA ARG A 40 9.71 10.01 13.05
C ARG A 40 8.20 10.03 12.82
N LEU A 41 7.42 9.44 13.73
CA LEU A 41 5.96 9.40 13.64
C LEU A 41 5.34 10.80 13.71
N ASN A 42 5.88 11.70 14.53
CA ASN A 42 5.41 13.08 14.57
C ASN A 42 5.71 13.83 13.26
N ALA A 43 6.92 13.66 12.69
CA ALA A 43 7.26 14.24 11.40
C ALA A 43 6.36 13.71 10.27
N GLU A 44 6.09 12.39 10.24
CA GLU A 44 5.18 11.79 9.26
C GLU A 44 3.74 12.28 9.44
N ASN A 45 3.26 12.42 10.67
CA ASN A 45 1.93 13.00 10.94
C ASN A 45 1.84 14.46 10.48
N ASP A 46 2.87 15.27 10.71
CA ASP A 46 2.88 16.67 10.29
C ASP A 46 2.93 16.78 8.76
N GLU A 47 3.74 15.96 8.08
CA GLU A 47 3.72 15.86 6.62
C GLU A 47 2.36 15.43 6.07
N LEU A 48 1.71 14.45 6.68
CA LEU A 48 0.39 13.97 6.27
C LEU A 48 -0.67 15.06 6.46
N ARG A 49 -0.62 15.79 7.58
CA ARG A 49 -1.50 16.94 7.83
C ARG A 49 -1.26 18.06 6.82
N GLU A 50 -0.02 18.34 6.46
CA GLU A 50 0.30 19.32 5.43
C GLU A 50 -0.26 18.89 4.07
N LYS A 51 -0.03 17.64 3.67
CA LYS A 51 -0.57 17.04 2.43
C LYS A 51 -2.10 17.13 2.39
N LEU A 52 -2.78 16.81 3.49
CA LEU A 52 -4.23 16.96 3.60
C LEU A 52 -4.66 18.41 3.45
N SER A 53 -4.00 19.35 4.13
CA SER A 53 -4.34 20.79 4.03
C SER A 53 -4.18 21.32 2.59
N ILE A 54 -3.18 20.84 1.85
CA ILE A 54 -2.95 21.22 0.44
C ILE A 54 -4.04 20.61 -0.45
N CYS A 55 -4.36 19.34 -0.25
CA CYS A 55 -5.45 18.67 -0.96
C CYS A 55 -6.80 19.33 -0.69
N GLU A 56 -7.09 19.70 0.55
CA GLU A 56 -8.31 20.41 0.95
C GLU A 56 -8.38 21.80 0.30
N LYS A 57 -7.28 22.56 0.26
CA LYS A 57 -7.22 23.85 -0.45
C LYS A 57 -7.47 23.69 -1.94
N ARG A 58 -6.83 22.70 -2.58
CA ARG A 58 -7.06 22.38 -4.00
C ARG A 58 -8.49 21.93 -4.28
N ALA A 59 -9.07 21.12 -3.40
CA ALA A 59 -10.47 20.71 -3.48
C ALA A 59 -11.43 21.90 -3.31
N ALA A 60 -11.11 22.84 -2.42
CA ALA A 60 -11.88 24.07 -2.23
C ALA A 60 -11.75 25.02 -3.44
N GLU A 61 -10.59 25.12 -4.07
CA GLU A 61 -10.40 25.90 -5.30
C GLU A 61 -11.16 25.30 -6.48
N LEU A 62 -11.11 23.97 -6.64
CA LEU A 62 -11.85 23.24 -7.68
C LEU A 62 -13.36 23.30 -7.43
N SER A 63 -13.81 23.19 -6.18
CA SER A 63 -15.24 23.34 -5.84
C SER A 63 -15.71 24.78 -6.01
N ARG A 64 -14.87 25.77 -5.68
CA ARG A 64 -15.16 27.20 -5.92
C ARG A 64 -15.23 27.52 -7.40
N ALA A 65 -14.29 27.02 -8.21
CA ALA A 65 -14.31 27.13 -9.66
C ALA A 65 -15.57 26.47 -10.25
N SER A 66 -15.94 25.28 -9.76
CA SER A 66 -17.16 24.56 -10.19
C SER A 66 -18.46 25.23 -9.73
N SER A 67 -18.44 25.94 -8.60
CA SER A 67 -19.58 26.73 -8.10
C SER A 67 -19.73 28.09 -8.78
N SER A 68 -18.68 28.59 -9.45
CA SER A 68 -18.70 29.84 -10.21
C SER A 68 -19.31 29.72 -11.62
N SER A 69 -19.67 28.49 -12.03
CA SER A 69 -20.31 28.19 -13.32
C SER A 69 -21.80 27.78 -13.23
N ALA A 70 -22.53 28.19 -12.18
CA ALA A 70 -23.98 27.98 -12.10
C ALA A 70 -24.73 29.23 -11.58
N PRO A 71 -25.78 29.72 -12.26
CA PRO A 71 -26.53 30.88 -11.82
C PRO A 71 -27.51 30.53 -10.70
N LYS A 72 -27.73 31.50 -9.80
CA LYS A 72 -28.80 31.53 -8.80
C LYS A 72 -30.17 31.29 -9.45
N GLN A 73 -30.97 30.40 -8.87
CA GLN A 73 -32.42 30.60 -8.82
C GLN A 73 -32.91 30.55 -7.36
N THR A 74 -33.83 31.46 -7.14
CA THR A 74 -34.40 32.05 -5.94
C THR A 74 -35.36 31.16 -5.15
N ASP A 75 -35.45 31.51 -3.86
CA ASP A 75 -36.65 31.53 -3.02
C ASP A 75 -37.50 30.27 -2.87
N ARG A 76 -37.49 29.74 -1.63
CA ARG A 76 -38.73 29.74 -0.84
C ARG A 76 -38.45 29.79 0.66
N ALA A 77 -38.76 30.94 1.26
CA ALA A 77 -38.88 31.13 2.69
C ALA A 77 -40.11 30.41 3.27
N SER A 78 -40.02 30.07 4.56
CA SER A 78 -41.09 29.66 5.51
C SER A 78 -41.78 28.32 5.18
N VAL A 79 -41.98 27.38 6.11
CA VAL A 79 -42.78 27.49 7.35
C VAL A 79 -42.38 26.38 8.36
N ALA A 80 -42.60 26.68 9.64
CA ALA A 80 -43.06 25.76 10.69
C ALA A 80 -42.04 24.91 11.46
N GLU A 81 -41.56 25.54 12.53
CA GLU A 81 -41.41 24.91 13.84
C GLU A 81 -42.75 24.34 14.31
N LEU A 82 -42.86 23.02 14.48
CA LEU A 82 -43.87 22.34 15.31
C LEU A 82 -43.48 20.84 15.49
N ARG A 83 -42.90 20.52 16.65
CA ARG A 83 -43.13 19.22 17.33
C ARG A 83 -44.59 19.22 17.85
N PRO A 84 -45.30 18.08 18.05
CA PRO A 84 -44.78 16.83 18.63
C PRO A 84 -45.41 15.51 18.12
N ALA A 85 -44.88 14.39 18.65
CA ALA A 85 -45.52 13.08 18.89
C ALA A 85 -46.02 12.23 17.69
N ALA A 86 -45.38 11.07 17.50
CA ALA A 86 -45.97 9.71 17.57
C ALA A 86 -45.19 8.70 16.70
N GLU A 87 -44.66 7.65 17.33
CA GLU A 87 -44.38 6.33 16.71
C GLU A 87 -45.73 5.64 16.34
N PRO A 88 -45.85 4.41 15.80
CA PRO A 88 -44.85 3.37 15.42
C PRO A 88 -45.19 2.61 14.08
N VAL A 89 -44.47 1.50 13.84
CA VAL A 89 -44.92 0.22 13.23
C VAL A 89 -44.46 -0.14 11.78
N ALA A 90 -43.77 -1.30 11.74
CA ALA A 90 -43.67 -2.34 10.71
C ALA A 90 -42.85 -2.16 9.41
N ALA A 91 -41.67 -2.82 9.39
CA ALA A 91 -41.27 -4.01 8.60
C ALA A 91 -42.03 -4.38 7.29
N PRO A 92 -41.50 -5.24 6.37
CA PRO A 92 -40.16 -5.84 6.18
C PRO A 92 -39.61 -5.75 4.71
N ALA A 93 -38.36 -6.23 4.51
CA ALA A 93 -37.66 -6.80 3.32
C ALA A 93 -38.35 -6.84 1.93
N PRO A 94 -37.65 -6.74 0.76
CA PRO A 94 -36.47 -7.58 0.42
C PRO A 94 -35.39 -6.97 -0.52
N ALA A 95 -34.23 -7.63 -0.59
CA ALA A 95 -33.31 -7.57 -1.74
C ALA A 95 -33.90 -8.38 -2.92
N PRO A 96 -33.72 -7.97 -4.20
CA PRO A 96 -32.56 -8.44 -4.96
C PRO A 96 -32.02 -7.47 -6.07
N ALA A 97 -30.77 -7.74 -6.47
CA ALA A 97 -30.11 -7.37 -7.74
C ALA A 97 -30.88 -7.97 -8.98
N PRO A 98 -30.57 -7.71 -10.29
CA PRO A 98 -29.30 -7.25 -10.89
C PRO A 98 -29.38 -6.25 -12.09
N THR A 99 -28.18 -5.81 -12.51
CA THR A 99 -27.68 -5.19 -13.76
C THR A 99 -28.62 -4.98 -14.97
N PRO A 100 -28.44 -3.87 -15.72
CA PRO A 100 -27.57 -3.95 -16.91
C PRO A 100 -26.67 -2.71 -17.17
N THR A 101 -25.42 -3.02 -17.52
CA THR A 101 -24.64 -2.44 -18.62
C THR A 101 -24.87 -0.96 -19.03
N PRO A 102 -23.91 -0.05 -18.78
CA PRO A 102 -23.73 1.11 -19.64
C PRO A 102 -22.85 0.75 -20.85
N SER A 103 -23.51 0.70 -22.01
CA SER A 103 -22.88 0.82 -23.32
C SER A 103 -22.47 2.29 -23.58
N PRO A 104 -21.64 2.57 -24.61
CA PRO A 104 -20.57 3.55 -24.59
C PRO A 104 -21.04 5.02 -24.66
N VAL A 105 -20.36 5.86 -23.86
CA VAL A 105 -20.44 7.32 -23.98
C VAL A 105 -19.81 7.75 -25.32
N PRO A 106 -20.46 8.63 -26.09
CA PRO A 106 -20.01 9.04 -27.41
C PRO A 106 -18.71 9.86 -27.36
N THR A 107 -17.86 9.54 -28.32
CA THR A 107 -16.73 10.31 -28.88
C THR A 107 -16.91 11.83 -28.81
N PRO A 108 -15.99 12.60 -28.18
CA PRO A 108 -15.85 14.01 -28.49
C PRO A 108 -15.12 14.16 -29.83
N ALA A 109 -15.86 14.61 -30.85
CA ALA A 109 -15.31 15.00 -32.13
C ALA A 109 -14.54 16.33 -32.00
N PRO A 110 -13.40 16.48 -32.72
CA PRO A 110 -12.54 17.65 -32.67
C PRO A 110 -13.16 18.85 -33.38
N THR A 111 -12.96 20.03 -32.81
CA THR A 111 -13.25 21.33 -33.41
C THR A 111 -12.19 21.66 -34.48
N PRO A 112 -12.56 21.85 -35.76
CA PRO A 112 -11.70 22.46 -36.75
C PRO A 112 -12.07 23.94 -36.89
N ALA A 113 -11.24 24.82 -36.32
CA ALA A 113 -11.23 26.24 -36.70
C ALA A 113 -10.44 26.39 -37.99
N ALA A 114 -11.08 26.16 -39.14
CA ALA A 114 -10.53 26.46 -40.46
C ALA A 114 -11.01 27.84 -40.91
N ALA A 115 -10.04 28.69 -41.21
CA ALA A 115 -10.21 30.04 -41.71
C ALA A 115 -10.94 30.06 -43.07
N LYS A 116 -11.79 31.07 -43.20
CA LYS A 116 -12.49 31.52 -44.39
C LYS A 116 -11.50 31.92 -45.49
N VAL A 117 -11.60 31.31 -46.68
CA VAL A 117 -11.16 31.93 -47.94
C VAL A 117 -12.15 31.55 -49.04
N ALA A 118 -12.79 32.58 -49.58
CA ALA A 118 -13.75 32.51 -50.66
C ALA A 118 -13.02 32.32 -51.99
N ASP A 119 -13.53 31.38 -52.77
CA ASP A 119 -13.33 31.28 -54.21
C ASP A 119 -14.02 32.49 -54.87
N THR A 120 -13.27 33.28 -55.63
CA THR A 120 -13.82 34.27 -56.55
C THR A 120 -13.02 34.17 -57.84
N ALA A 121 -13.72 33.66 -58.85
CA ALA A 121 -13.24 33.45 -60.19
C ALA A 121 -12.76 34.74 -60.88
N VAL A 122 -11.60 34.61 -61.52
CA VAL A 122 -11.17 35.15 -62.81
C VAL A 122 -11.76 36.50 -63.25
N GLY A 123 -10.90 37.52 -63.21
CA GLY A 123 -11.03 38.78 -63.94
C GLY A 123 -9.67 39.21 -64.49
N THR A 124 -9.63 39.39 -65.80
CA THR A 124 -8.54 39.79 -66.72
C THR A 124 -7.44 40.74 -66.21
N ALA A 125 -6.21 40.45 -66.66
CA ALA A 125 -4.97 41.25 -66.63
C ALA A 125 -5.14 42.67 -67.23
N PRO A 126 -4.20 43.67 -67.08
CA PRO A 126 -2.75 43.49 -67.25
C PRO A 126 -1.79 44.35 -66.38
N ALA A 127 -0.50 43.97 -66.47
CA ALA A 127 0.70 44.80 -66.40
C ALA A 127 1.06 45.55 -65.10
N SER A 128 2.01 44.95 -64.36
CA SER A 128 3.02 45.52 -63.41
C SER A 128 2.96 44.86 -62.02
N GLY A 129 3.29 43.56 -61.92
CA GLY A 129 3.21 42.81 -60.64
C GLY A 129 4.19 41.66 -60.48
N THR A 130 5.15 41.50 -61.40
CA THR A 130 6.15 40.42 -61.34
C THR A 130 6.93 40.46 -60.03
N SER A 131 7.40 41.63 -59.59
CA SER A 131 8.17 41.77 -58.34
C SER A 131 7.43 41.27 -57.08
N GLY A 132 6.13 41.54 -56.95
CA GLY A 132 5.33 41.09 -55.80
C GLY A 132 5.05 39.58 -55.80
N VAL A 133 4.89 38.97 -56.97
CA VAL A 133 4.72 37.51 -57.11
C VAL A 133 6.03 36.78 -56.83
N GLN A 134 7.18 37.33 -57.25
CA GLN A 134 8.50 36.80 -56.89
C GLN A 134 8.79 36.93 -55.38
N GLU A 135 8.39 38.03 -54.74
CA GLU A 135 8.56 38.23 -53.30
C GLU A 135 7.66 37.31 -52.46
N ALA A 136 6.39 37.13 -52.86
CA ALA A 136 5.48 36.16 -52.25
C ALA A 136 5.97 34.71 -52.40
N ALA A 137 6.51 34.35 -53.57
CA ALA A 137 7.13 33.04 -53.78
C ALA A 137 8.38 32.83 -52.91
N GLY A 138 9.20 33.87 -52.73
CA GLY A 138 10.35 33.84 -51.83
C GLY A 138 9.96 33.65 -50.36
N MET A 139 8.89 34.31 -49.91
CA MET A 139 8.36 34.14 -48.55
C MET A 139 7.79 32.73 -48.33
N LEU A 140 7.10 32.16 -49.32
CA LEU A 140 6.60 30.77 -49.25
C LEU A 140 7.75 29.75 -49.19
N ALA A 141 8.81 29.95 -49.98
CA ALA A 141 9.99 29.09 -49.94
C ALA A 141 10.73 29.18 -48.59
N LEU A 142 10.80 30.37 -47.99
CA LEU A 142 11.35 30.56 -46.64
C LEU A 142 10.46 29.90 -45.58
N ALA A 143 9.13 30.03 -45.68
CA ALA A 143 8.18 29.41 -44.77
C ALA A 143 8.25 27.87 -44.83
N GLN A 144 8.37 27.29 -46.02
CA GLN A 144 8.58 25.84 -46.20
C GLN A 144 9.89 25.38 -45.57
N ARG A 145 10.99 26.10 -45.80
CA ARG A 145 12.29 25.78 -45.20
C ARG A 145 12.26 25.86 -43.67
N LEU A 146 11.63 26.89 -43.12
CA LEU A 146 11.46 27.05 -41.67
C LEU A 146 10.61 25.92 -41.10
N HIS A 147 9.54 25.54 -41.81
CA HIS A 147 8.69 24.42 -41.43
C HIS A 147 9.48 23.10 -41.41
N ASP A 148 10.20 22.78 -42.47
CA ASP A 148 11.02 21.57 -42.54
C ASP A 148 12.08 21.53 -41.43
N GLU A 149 12.64 22.69 -41.08
CA GLU A 149 13.55 22.82 -39.96
C GLU A 149 12.86 22.51 -38.62
N HIS A 150 11.66 23.04 -38.38
CA HIS A 150 10.88 22.76 -37.17
C HIS A 150 10.41 21.30 -37.10
N VAL A 151 10.08 20.69 -38.23
CA VAL A 151 9.74 19.27 -38.29
C VAL A 151 10.96 18.44 -37.90
N ARG A 152 12.14 18.73 -38.46
CA ARG A 152 13.37 18.01 -38.11
C ARG A 152 13.79 18.22 -36.65
N THR A 153 13.63 19.42 -36.10
CA THR A 153 13.92 19.64 -34.67
C THR A 153 12.92 18.90 -33.80
N GLY A 154 11.63 18.93 -34.15
CA GLY A 154 10.58 18.16 -33.47
C GLY A 154 10.83 16.65 -33.49
N GLU A 155 11.25 16.09 -34.65
CA GLU A 155 11.60 14.68 -34.77
C GLU A 155 12.80 14.31 -33.89
N ARG A 156 13.84 15.14 -33.85
CA ARG A 156 15.01 14.90 -32.98
C ARG A 156 14.65 14.94 -31.49
N GLU A 157 13.87 15.92 -31.07
CA GLU A 157 13.43 16.02 -29.67
C GLU A 157 12.50 14.86 -29.31
N ARG A 158 11.58 14.47 -30.20
CA ARG A 158 10.75 13.27 -30.02
C ARG A 158 11.63 12.03 -29.85
N ASP A 159 12.56 11.80 -30.75
CA ASP A 159 13.38 10.58 -30.74
C ASP A 159 14.29 10.55 -29.50
N ARG A 160 14.79 11.71 -29.08
CA ARG A 160 15.51 11.87 -27.80
C ARG A 160 14.64 11.50 -26.60
N LEU A 161 13.45 12.10 -26.48
CA LEU A 161 12.52 11.84 -25.37
C LEU A 161 12.08 10.37 -25.34
N VAL A 162 11.80 9.78 -26.50
CA VAL A 162 11.44 8.37 -26.62
C VAL A 162 12.62 7.48 -26.21
N GLY A 163 13.85 7.83 -26.59
CA GLY A 163 15.06 7.12 -26.16
C GLY A 163 15.29 7.19 -24.66
N GLU A 164 15.16 8.39 -24.07
CA GLU A 164 15.29 8.61 -22.62
C GLU A 164 14.20 7.84 -21.85
N ALA A 165 12.94 7.91 -22.30
CA ALA A 165 11.82 7.20 -21.69
C ALA A 165 11.99 5.67 -21.75
N LYS A 166 12.43 5.13 -22.90
CA LYS A 166 12.72 3.70 -23.05
C LYS A 166 13.86 3.27 -22.12
N ALA A 167 14.97 4.01 -22.12
CA ALA A 167 16.10 3.71 -21.25
C ALA A 167 15.70 3.77 -19.75
N HIS A 168 14.85 4.72 -19.36
CA HIS A 168 14.33 4.78 -18.00
C HIS A 168 13.41 3.60 -17.66
N SER A 169 12.52 3.22 -18.59
CA SER A 169 11.66 2.04 -18.44
C SER A 169 12.49 0.76 -18.28
N ASP A 170 13.47 0.55 -19.14
CA ASP A 170 14.33 -0.64 -19.12
C ASP A 170 15.12 -0.73 -17.81
N ARG A 171 15.61 0.40 -17.30
CA ARG A 171 16.25 0.48 -15.97
C ARG A 171 15.29 0.10 -14.85
N LEU A 172 14.08 0.67 -14.85
CA LEU A 172 13.09 0.41 -13.81
C LEU A 172 12.64 -1.06 -13.82
N VAL A 173 12.45 -1.64 -15.00
CA VAL A 173 12.14 -3.06 -15.17
C VAL A 173 13.31 -3.91 -14.65
N GLY A 174 14.55 -3.59 -15.01
CA GLY A 174 15.72 -4.32 -14.53
C GLY A 174 15.89 -4.26 -13.00
N GLU A 175 15.64 -3.11 -12.39
CA GLU A 175 15.65 -2.95 -10.93
C GLU A 175 14.52 -3.73 -10.25
N ALA A 176 13.32 -3.70 -10.82
CA ALA A 176 12.17 -4.45 -10.30
C ALA A 176 12.41 -5.97 -10.40
N GLU A 177 12.95 -6.45 -11.52
CA GLU A 177 13.31 -7.85 -11.71
C GLU A 177 14.42 -8.29 -10.74
N LYS A 178 15.44 -7.44 -10.55
CA LYS A 178 16.50 -7.72 -9.58
C LYS A 178 15.93 -7.85 -8.16
N LYS A 179 15.12 -6.88 -7.72
CA LYS A 179 14.45 -6.93 -6.40
C LYS A 179 13.56 -8.17 -6.27
N LYS A 180 12.80 -8.53 -7.31
CA LYS A 180 11.98 -9.74 -7.33
C LYS A 180 12.82 -10.99 -7.16
N ASN A 181 13.94 -11.11 -7.87
CA ASN A 181 14.79 -12.29 -7.79
C ASN A 181 15.49 -12.37 -6.43
N GLU A 182 15.90 -11.23 -5.86
CA GLU A 182 16.44 -11.14 -4.51
C GLU A 182 15.43 -11.60 -3.45
N THR A 183 14.19 -11.09 -3.48
CA THR A 183 13.15 -11.47 -2.52
C THR A 183 12.74 -12.93 -2.65
N LEU A 184 12.59 -13.44 -3.88
CA LEU A 184 12.32 -14.86 -4.11
C LEU A 184 13.46 -15.74 -3.56
N SER A 185 14.72 -15.36 -3.81
CA SER A 185 15.87 -16.12 -3.28
C SER A 185 15.93 -16.10 -1.75
N ALA A 186 15.54 -15.00 -1.11
CA ALA A 186 15.46 -14.90 0.34
C ALA A 186 14.36 -15.81 0.90
N LEU A 187 13.15 -15.75 0.31
CA LEU A 187 12.03 -16.61 0.70
C LEU A 187 12.32 -18.09 0.50
N GLU A 188 13.05 -18.47 -0.55
CA GLU A 188 13.48 -19.86 -0.77
C GLU A 188 14.49 -20.33 0.29
N ARG A 189 15.43 -19.46 0.71
CA ARG A 189 16.35 -19.78 1.81
C ARG A 189 15.62 -19.93 3.13
N GLU A 190 14.66 -19.07 3.42
CA GLU A 190 13.82 -19.16 4.62
C GLU A 190 12.98 -20.43 4.60
N ARG A 191 12.31 -20.72 3.48
CA ARG A 191 11.52 -21.95 3.31
C ARG A 191 12.37 -23.18 3.56
N THR A 192 13.54 -23.30 2.92
CA THR A 192 14.41 -24.47 3.11
C THR A 192 14.99 -24.54 4.52
N GLY A 193 15.23 -23.40 5.18
CA GLY A 193 15.61 -23.33 6.60
C GLY A 193 14.50 -23.85 7.52
N LEU A 194 13.26 -23.41 7.30
CA LEU A 194 12.09 -23.86 8.05
C LEU A 194 11.82 -25.35 7.83
N GLU A 195 11.92 -25.84 6.59
CA GLU A 195 11.77 -27.28 6.27
C GLU A 195 12.78 -28.13 7.03
N ARG A 196 14.07 -27.75 7.02
CA ARG A 196 15.10 -28.44 7.82
C ARG A 196 14.80 -28.40 9.32
N ARG A 197 14.29 -27.28 9.84
CA ARG A 197 13.94 -27.16 11.26
C ARG A 197 12.76 -28.06 11.63
N ILE A 198 11.77 -28.17 10.75
CA ILE A 198 10.64 -29.08 10.92
C ILE A 198 11.13 -30.53 10.99
N ASP A 199 12.03 -30.93 10.08
CA ASP A 199 12.56 -32.29 10.07
C ASP A 199 13.39 -32.59 11.33
N GLN A 200 14.25 -31.65 11.75
CA GLN A 200 14.98 -31.76 13.02
C GLN A 200 14.05 -31.91 14.23
N LEU A 201 12.94 -31.16 14.28
CA LEU A 201 11.97 -31.27 15.39
C LEU A 201 11.24 -32.62 15.37
N ARG A 202 10.93 -33.15 14.19
CA ARG A 202 10.30 -34.48 14.03
C ARG A 202 11.23 -35.61 14.45
N GLU A 203 12.51 -35.52 14.09
CA GLU A 203 13.54 -36.46 14.54
C GLU A 203 13.71 -36.38 16.05
N PHE A 204 13.84 -35.17 16.60
CA PHE A 204 13.92 -34.96 18.05
C PHE A 204 12.71 -35.52 18.80
N GLU A 205 11.48 -35.32 18.30
CA GLU A 205 10.27 -35.89 18.90
C GLU A 205 10.29 -37.41 18.90
N ARG A 206 10.71 -38.02 17.77
CA ARG A 206 10.80 -39.48 17.64
C ARG A 206 11.82 -40.05 18.63
N ASP A 207 13.01 -39.45 18.67
CA ASP A 207 14.09 -39.89 19.54
C ASP A 207 13.73 -39.69 21.02
N TYR A 208 13.11 -38.55 21.36
CA TYR A 208 12.62 -38.27 22.70
C TYR A 208 11.57 -39.30 23.15
N ARG A 209 10.60 -39.64 22.30
CA ARG A 209 9.61 -40.68 22.59
C ARG A 209 10.25 -42.05 22.76
N SER A 210 11.22 -42.41 21.91
CA SER A 210 11.95 -43.66 22.02
C SER A 210 12.71 -43.74 23.34
N ASN A 211 13.46 -42.69 23.67
CA ASN A 211 14.25 -42.60 24.91
C ASN A 211 13.35 -42.64 26.15
N LEU A 212 12.23 -41.92 26.14
CA LEU A 212 11.26 -41.94 27.25
C LEU A 212 10.65 -43.34 27.42
N LYS A 213 10.31 -44.02 26.33
CA LYS A 213 9.81 -45.39 26.38
C LYS A 213 10.85 -46.34 26.97
N SER A 214 12.09 -46.33 26.47
CA SER A 214 13.17 -47.16 27.00
C SER A 214 13.48 -46.86 28.47
N TYR A 215 13.43 -45.59 28.88
CA TYR A 215 13.60 -45.20 30.28
C TYR A 215 12.49 -45.78 31.16
N LEU A 216 11.23 -45.65 30.76
CA LEU A 216 10.10 -46.20 31.52
C LEU A 216 10.14 -47.74 31.57
N GLU A 217 10.48 -48.41 30.47
CA GLU A 217 10.66 -49.87 30.43
C GLU A 217 11.79 -50.32 31.37
N SER A 218 12.92 -49.60 31.38
CA SER A 218 14.03 -49.86 32.32
C SER A 218 13.59 -49.69 33.78
N GLN A 219 12.82 -48.63 34.09
CA GLN A 219 12.30 -48.42 35.45
C GLN A 219 11.32 -49.52 35.88
N MET A 220 10.46 -49.99 34.98
CA MET A 220 9.57 -51.12 35.30
C MET A 220 10.34 -52.42 35.52
N GLN A 221 11.35 -52.73 34.69
CA GLN A 221 12.20 -53.91 34.90
C GLN A 221 12.95 -53.86 36.23
N GLU A 222 13.42 -52.68 36.65
CA GLU A 222 14.07 -52.50 37.94
C GLU A 222 13.10 -52.70 39.11
N LEU A 223 11.85 -52.24 38.99
CA LEU A 223 10.80 -52.50 39.98
C LEU A 223 10.42 -53.99 40.05
N ASP A 224 10.27 -54.66 38.90
CA ASP A 224 10.01 -56.11 38.85
C ASP A 224 11.16 -56.91 39.47
N ALA A 225 12.41 -56.51 39.20
CA ALA A 225 13.59 -57.10 39.81
C ALA A 225 13.59 -56.90 41.34
N GLN A 226 13.29 -55.68 41.82
CA GLN A 226 13.15 -55.40 43.26
C GLN A 226 12.00 -56.21 43.90
N GLN A 227 10.88 -56.38 43.21
CA GLN A 227 9.76 -57.22 43.69
C GLN A 227 10.15 -58.70 43.75
N SER A 228 10.90 -59.19 42.77
CA SER A 228 11.37 -60.59 42.76
C SER A 228 12.37 -60.89 43.88
N LEU A 229 13.11 -59.87 44.33
CA LEU A 229 14.06 -59.96 45.45
C LEU A 229 13.37 -59.92 46.82
N LEU A 230 12.09 -59.53 46.91
CA LEU A 230 11.29 -59.73 48.11
C LEU A 230 10.97 -61.24 48.23
N PRO A 231 11.50 -61.95 49.23
CA PRO A 231 11.21 -63.37 49.40
C PRO A 231 9.70 -63.54 49.53
N GLY A 232 9.13 -64.44 48.72
CA GLY A 232 7.70 -64.70 48.67
C GLY A 232 7.13 -64.80 50.08
N ARG A 233 6.12 -63.97 50.38
CA ARG A 233 5.37 -64.04 51.64
C ARG A 233 5.02 -65.51 51.86
N PRO A 234 5.53 -66.15 52.93
CA PRO A 234 5.23 -67.56 53.15
C PRO A 234 3.71 -67.71 53.32
N PRO A 235 3.09 -68.80 52.83
CA PRO A 235 1.68 -69.08 53.06
C PRO A 235 1.46 -69.46 54.54
N HIS A 236 1.46 -68.46 55.42
CA HIS A 236 0.62 -68.48 56.63
C HIS A 236 -0.67 -67.78 56.18
N GLU A 237 -1.83 -68.41 56.04
CA GLU A 237 -2.46 -69.32 56.98
C GLU A 237 -3.76 -69.84 56.29
N ALA A 238 -3.73 -71.04 55.72
CA ALA A 238 -4.91 -71.70 55.14
C ALA A 238 -5.19 -73.09 55.76
N ALA A 239 -4.61 -73.36 56.92
CA ALA A 239 -4.74 -74.66 57.58
C ALA A 239 -4.79 -74.53 59.11
N ALA A 240 -5.92 -74.06 59.66
CA ALA A 240 -6.39 -74.39 61.02
C ALA A 240 -7.71 -73.67 61.38
N ALA A 241 -8.86 -74.10 60.84
CA ALA A 241 -10.17 -73.86 61.47
C ALA A 241 -11.26 -74.76 60.83
N HIS A 242 -11.05 -76.08 60.84
CA HIS A 242 -12.15 -77.05 60.81
C HIS A 242 -12.03 -77.89 62.09
N ALA A 243 -12.77 -77.47 63.12
CA ALA A 243 -13.20 -78.27 64.26
C ALA A 243 -14.42 -77.58 64.88
#